data_AF-A0A1J4SM00-F1
#
_entry.id   AF-A0A1J4SM00-F1
#
_cell.length_a   1.000
_cell.length_b   1.000
_cell.length_c   1.000
_cell.angle_alpha   90.00
_cell.angle_beta   90.00
_cell.angle_gamma   90.00
#
_symmetry.space_group_name_H-M   'P 1'
#
loop_
_entity.id
_entity.type
_entity.pdbx_description
1 polymer ?
#
loop_
_entity_poly.entity_id
_entity_poly.type
_entity_poly.pdbx_seq_one_letter_code
_entity_poly.pdbx_strand_id
1 'polypeptide(L)'
;MTRLLTEEGQAGLRKESLRSVKGLAFRGLGGIEFSPPRLPIQDLDSLPFPAWDLIDYKKFWKLGSMASIGVRPYLTMFTSRGCPYQCVYCHQIFGKSFRARSPESVAEEAAMLVRMGARDIEILDDIANFKQDRFDRIL
;
A
#
# COMPACT_ATOMS: atom_id res chain seq x y z
N MET A 1 -6.93 5.47 -22.65
CA MET A 1 -8.15 4.88 -22.04
C MET A 1 -7.87 4.71 -20.55
N THR A 2 -8.30 5.66 -19.71
CA THR A 2 -8.04 5.61 -18.26
C THR A 2 -8.92 4.54 -17.65
N ARG A 3 -8.35 3.39 -17.29
CA ARG A 3 -9.05 2.31 -16.59
C ARG A 3 -8.76 2.47 -15.10
N LEU A 4 -9.79 2.74 -14.31
CA LEU A 4 -9.73 2.71 -12.85
C LEU A 4 -10.35 1.39 -12.40
N LEU A 5 -9.74 0.74 -11.41
CA LEU A 5 -10.34 -0.40 -10.72
C LEU A 5 -11.26 0.16 -9.63
N THR A 6 -12.57 0.03 -9.82
CA THR A 6 -13.59 0.30 -8.80
C THR A 6 -14.17 -1.02 -8.29
N GLU A 7 -14.88 -0.99 -7.16
CA GLU A 7 -15.60 -2.14 -6.60
C GLU A 7 -16.65 -2.72 -7.57
N GLU A 8 -17.01 -1.98 -8.63
CA GLU A 8 -18.04 -2.31 -9.62
C GLU A 8 -17.47 -2.99 -10.90
N GLY A 9 -16.18 -3.32 -10.94
CA GLY A 9 -15.55 -4.00 -12.07
C GLY A 9 -15.07 -3.08 -13.21
N GLN A 10 -14.50 -3.68 -14.27
CA GLN A 10 -13.86 -2.98 -15.40
C GLN A 10 -14.85 -2.29 -16.37
N ALA A 11 -15.85 -1.59 -15.85
CA ALA A 11 -16.66 -0.69 -16.68
C ALA A 11 -15.88 0.63 -16.87
N GLY A 12 -15.65 1.03 -18.12
CA GLY A 12 -15.07 2.33 -18.41
C GLY A 12 -15.94 3.44 -17.83
N LEU A 13 -15.48 4.07 -16.74
CA LEU A 13 -16.19 5.18 -16.11
C LEU A 13 -16.37 6.30 -17.14
N ARG A 14 -17.63 6.73 -17.34
CA ARG A 14 -17.94 7.96 -18.10
C ARG A 14 -17.24 9.13 -17.41
N LYS A 15 -16.79 10.15 -18.13
CA LYS A 15 -16.03 11.27 -17.53
C LYS A 15 -16.78 11.94 -16.37
N GLU A 16 -18.10 11.97 -16.47
CA GLU A 16 -19.01 12.52 -15.46
C GLU A 16 -18.97 11.70 -14.15
N SER A 17 -18.76 10.38 -14.25
CA SER A 17 -18.63 9.49 -13.09
C SER A 17 -17.26 9.57 -12.41
N LEU A 18 -16.24 10.15 -13.04
CA LEU A 18 -14.93 10.35 -12.40
C LEU A 18 -14.99 11.41 -11.28
N ARG A 19 -15.95 12.34 -11.34
CA ARG A 19 -16.12 13.40 -10.34
C ARG A 19 -16.58 12.87 -8.98
N SER A 20 -17.29 11.74 -8.94
CA SER A 20 -17.76 11.13 -7.68
C SER A 20 -16.70 10.26 -7.00
N VAL A 21 -15.70 9.78 -7.73
CA VAL A 21 -14.62 8.97 -7.17
C VAL A 21 -13.58 9.87 -6.51
N LYS A 22 -13.52 9.85 -5.18
CA LYS A 22 -12.60 10.68 -4.39
C LYS A 22 -11.12 10.33 -4.63
N GLY A 23 -10.28 11.35 -4.70
CA GLY A 23 -8.82 11.26 -4.76
C GLY A 23 -8.22 11.14 -6.17
N LEU A 24 -8.99 11.46 -7.21
CA LEU A 24 -8.55 11.45 -8.60
C LEU A 24 -8.15 12.83 -9.13
N ALA A 25 -7.11 12.84 -9.95
CA ALA A 25 -6.83 13.87 -10.95
C ALA A 25 -7.07 13.26 -12.34
N PHE A 26 -7.82 13.93 -13.21
CA PHE A 26 -8.18 13.41 -14.54
C PHE A 26 -8.32 14.53 -15.58
N ARG A 27 -8.33 14.16 -16.87
CA ARG A 27 -8.54 15.11 -17.97
C ARG A 27 -10.01 15.19 -18.34
N GLY A 28 -10.67 16.27 -17.94
CA GLY A 28 -12.04 16.61 -18.30
C GLY A 28 -12.19 17.21 -19.70
N LEU A 29 -13.33 17.83 -19.98
CA LEU A 29 -13.59 18.52 -21.25
C LEU A 29 -12.86 19.87 -21.33
N GLY A 30 -12.70 20.55 -20.20
CA GLY A 30 -12.07 21.87 -20.11
C GLY A 30 -10.61 21.88 -19.66
N GLY A 31 -9.97 20.71 -19.46
CA GLY A 31 -8.60 20.63 -18.96
C GLY A 31 -8.40 19.57 -17.89
N ILE A 32 -7.46 19.80 -16.97
CA ILE A 32 -7.21 18.94 -15.82
C ILE A 32 -8.24 19.28 -14.73
N GLU A 33 -8.92 18.26 -14.22
CA GLU A 33 -9.91 18.36 -13.16
C GLU A 33 -9.49 17.47 -11.97
N PHE A 34 -9.94 17.85 -10.77
CA PHE A 34 -9.71 17.11 -9.53
C PHE A 34 -11.04 16.79 -8.86
N SER A 35 -11.21 15.52 -8.47
CA SER A 35 -12.30 15.11 -7.59
C SER A 35 -12.04 15.55 -6.14
N PRO A 36 -13.04 15.52 -5.24
CA PRO A 36 -12.82 15.75 -3.82
C PRO A 36 -11.73 14.83 -3.24
N PRO A 37 -10.95 15.29 -2.25
CA PRO A 37 -9.86 14.49 -1.68
C PRO A 37 -10.39 13.21 -1.01
N ARG A 38 -9.62 12.13 -1.13
CA ARG A 38 -9.86 10.88 -0.39
C ARG A 38 -9.22 10.98 0.98
N LEU A 39 -10.02 10.80 2.02
CA LEU A 39 -9.50 10.73 3.39
C LEU A 39 -8.67 9.46 3.59
N PRO A 40 -7.60 9.50 4.40
CA PRO A 40 -6.85 8.31 4.74
C PRO A 40 -7.72 7.27 5.46
N ILE A 41 -7.56 6.01 5.08
CA ILE A 41 -8.25 4.86 5.68
C ILE A 41 -7.78 4.68 7.12
N GLN A 42 -8.66 4.83 8.11
CA GLN A 42 -8.26 4.85 9.52
C GLN A 42 -7.92 3.46 10.05
N ASP A 43 -8.81 2.50 9.82
CA ASP A 43 -8.60 1.11 10.16
C ASP A 43 -7.87 0.41 9.00
N LEU A 44 -6.61 0.07 9.21
CA LEU A 44 -5.83 -0.65 8.21
C LEU A 44 -6.12 -2.16 8.19
N ASP A 45 -6.71 -2.71 9.24
CA ASP A 45 -7.08 -4.12 9.31
C ASP A 45 -8.35 -4.41 8.50
N SER A 46 -9.14 -3.38 8.18
CA SER A 46 -10.29 -3.50 7.28
C SER A 46 -9.89 -3.72 5.81
N LEU A 47 -8.59 -3.65 5.48
CA LEU A 47 -8.10 -3.81 4.12
C LEU A 47 -7.80 -5.29 3.84
N PRO A 48 -8.17 -5.80 2.64
CA PRO A 48 -7.75 -7.14 2.26
C PRO A 48 -6.23 -7.19 2.08
N PHE A 49 -5.64 -8.38 2.27
CA PHE A 49 -4.26 -8.60 1.91
C PHE A 49 -4.04 -8.39 0.41
N PRO A 50 -2.82 -8.03 -0.03
CA PRO A 50 -2.54 -7.84 -1.44
C PRO A 50 -2.85 -9.12 -2.23
N ALA A 51 -3.49 -8.95 -3.39
CA ALA A 51 -3.86 -10.04 -4.30
C ALA A 51 -2.62 -10.55 -5.06
N TRP A 52 -1.69 -11.18 -4.33
CA TRP A 52 -0.43 -11.71 -4.86
C TRP A 52 -0.63 -12.78 -5.92
N ASP A 53 -1.80 -13.43 -5.95
CA ASP A 53 -2.22 -14.40 -6.96
C ASP A 53 -2.44 -13.76 -8.35
N LEU A 54 -2.67 -12.45 -8.42
CA LEU A 54 -2.87 -11.71 -9.67
C LEU A 54 -1.56 -11.32 -10.38
N ILE A 55 -0.41 -11.56 -9.75
CA ILE A 55 0.90 -11.20 -10.31
C ILE A 55 1.89 -12.37 -10.25
N ASP A 56 2.77 -12.44 -11.24
CA ASP A 56 3.89 -13.39 -11.23
C ASP A 56 5.04 -12.86 -10.38
N TYR A 57 4.84 -12.83 -9.07
CA TYR A 57 5.75 -12.23 -8.11
C TYR A 57 7.15 -12.86 -8.10
N LYS A 58 7.27 -14.13 -8.50
CA LYS A 58 8.54 -14.87 -8.55
C LYS A 58 9.52 -14.30 -9.58
N LYS A 59 9.04 -13.53 -10.57
CA LYS A 59 9.91 -12.79 -11.50
C LYS A 59 10.80 -11.78 -10.78
N PHE A 60 10.32 -11.18 -9.70
CA PHE A 60 11.08 -10.20 -8.93
C PHE A 60 12.19 -10.82 -8.08
N TRP A 61 12.13 -12.13 -7.81
CA TRP A 61 13.17 -12.85 -7.06
C TRP A 61 14.49 -12.99 -7.80
N LYS A 62 14.55 -12.56 -9.07
CA LYS A 62 15.77 -12.50 -9.89
C LYS A 62 16.35 -11.08 -9.98
N LEU A 63 15.68 -10.12 -9.36
CA LEU A 63 16.06 -8.70 -9.37
C LEU A 63 16.52 -8.29 -7.96
N GLY A 64 17.35 -7.26 -7.90
CA GLY A 64 17.63 -6.59 -6.63
C GLY A 64 16.36 -5.93 -6.10
N SER A 65 16.16 -6.00 -4.78
CA SER A 65 15.06 -5.32 -4.09
C SER A 65 15.48 -3.94 -3.59
N MET A 66 14.53 -3.17 -3.05
CA MET A 66 14.83 -1.86 -2.47
C MET A 66 15.77 -1.94 -1.26
N ALA A 67 15.72 -3.04 -0.50
CA ALA A 67 16.63 -3.24 0.63
C ALA A 67 18.10 -3.41 0.21
N SER A 68 18.39 -3.59 -1.09
CA SER A 68 19.76 -3.72 -1.63
C SER A 68 20.59 -4.86 -1.02
N ILE A 69 19.94 -5.90 -0.47
CA ILE A 69 20.61 -7.07 0.13
C ILE A 69 20.76 -8.26 -0.83
N GLY A 70 20.76 -7.97 -2.13
CA GLY A 70 20.93 -8.98 -3.19
C GLY A 70 19.64 -9.70 -3.60
N VAL A 71 19.81 -10.62 -4.55
CA VAL A 71 18.75 -11.37 -5.22
C VAL A 71 18.33 -12.55 -4.35
N ARG A 72 17.04 -12.63 -3.99
CA ARG A 72 16.50 -13.67 -3.10
C ARG A 72 14.97 -13.81 -3.24
N PRO A 73 14.37 -14.87 -2.68
CA PRO A 73 12.92 -14.99 -2.59
C PRO A 73 12.34 -14.02 -1.55
N TYR A 74 11.99 -12.80 -1.98
CA TYR A 74 11.39 -11.79 -1.11
C TYR A 74 9.95 -11.46 -1.51
N LEU A 75 9.15 -11.06 -0.53
CA LEU A 75 7.89 -10.35 -0.74
C LEU A 75 7.86 -9.11 0.16
N THR A 76 7.00 -8.16 -0.16
CA THR A 76 6.92 -6.89 0.56
C THR A 76 5.63 -6.80 1.36
N MET A 77 5.64 -6.02 2.43
CA MET A 77 4.52 -5.86 3.35
C MET A 77 4.51 -4.45 3.91
N PHE A 78 3.31 -3.93 4.16
CA PHE A 78 3.10 -2.74 4.98
C PHE A 78 2.48 -3.16 6.32
N THR A 79 3.11 -2.77 7.41
CA THR A 79 2.56 -2.93 8.77
C THR A 79 1.88 -1.65 9.25
N SER A 80 2.25 -0.49 8.68
CA SER A 80 1.74 0.82 9.01
C SER A 80 1.77 1.77 7.81
N ARG A 81 1.05 2.88 7.90
CA ARG A 81 1.01 3.93 6.88
C ARG A 81 1.07 5.31 7.53
N GLY A 82 1.95 6.17 7.01
CA GLY A 82 2.12 7.55 7.43
C GLY A 82 3.13 7.71 8.56
N CYS A 83 3.97 8.74 8.44
CA CYS A 83 4.92 9.16 9.47
C CYS A 83 4.53 10.55 9.99
N PRO A 84 4.40 10.77 11.31
CA PRO A 84 3.94 12.04 11.86
C PRO A 84 4.99 13.16 11.76
N TYR A 85 6.23 12.83 11.42
CA TYR A 85 7.30 13.80 11.26
C TYR A 85 7.15 14.67 10.00
N GLN A 86 7.56 15.93 10.12
CA GLN A 86 7.46 16.98 9.10
C GLN A 86 8.81 17.28 8.42
N CYS A 87 9.62 16.24 8.16
CA CYS A 87 10.92 16.39 7.51
C CYS A 87 10.74 17.04 6.12
N VAL A 88 11.51 18.10 5.85
CA VAL A 88 11.40 18.94 4.63
C VAL A 88 11.71 18.18 3.33
N TYR A 89 12.46 17.09 3.41
CA TYR A 89 12.87 16.28 2.27
C TYR A 89 12.01 15.02 2.06
N CYS A 90 11.12 14.71 3.00
CA CYS A 90 10.40 13.43 3.00
C CYS A 90 9.06 13.52 2.28
N HIS A 91 8.65 12.43 1.63
CA HIS A 91 7.34 12.32 0.99
C HIS A 91 6.19 12.35 2.01
N GLN A 92 4.97 12.53 1.50
CA GLN A 92 3.73 12.58 2.30
C GLN A 92 2.61 11.71 1.71
N ILE A 93 2.97 10.68 0.91
CA ILE A 93 2.02 9.83 0.17
C ILE A 93 0.92 9.23 1.08
N PHE A 94 1.28 8.81 2.30
CA PHE A 94 0.33 8.26 3.27
C PHE A 94 -0.20 9.29 4.29
N GLY A 95 0.07 10.57 4.07
CA GLY A 95 -0.20 11.65 5.01
C GLY A 95 0.77 11.66 6.19
N LYS A 96 0.45 12.50 7.19
CA LYS A 96 1.29 12.74 8.38
C LYS A 96 0.63 12.26 9.68
N SER A 97 -0.17 11.22 9.57
CA SER A 97 -0.81 10.55 10.69
C SER A 97 -0.45 9.08 10.65
N PHE A 98 0.16 8.60 11.73
CA PHE A 98 0.55 7.20 11.87
C PHE A 98 -0.68 6.33 12.10
N ARG A 99 -0.91 5.38 11.20
CA ARG A 99 -1.96 4.36 11.30
C ARG A 99 -1.30 3.00 11.13
N ALA A 100 -1.66 2.06 11.99
CA ALA A 100 -1.02 0.75 12.02
C ALA A 100 -2.04 -0.36 11.99
N ARG A 101 -1.63 -1.49 11.44
CA ARG A 101 -2.34 -2.77 11.56
C ARG A 101 -2.12 -3.38 12.94
N SER A 102 -3.03 -4.25 13.38
CA SER A 102 -2.80 -5.08 14.55
C SER A 102 -1.61 -6.03 14.34
N PRO A 103 -0.86 -6.38 15.41
CA PRO A 103 0.19 -7.41 15.32
C PRO A 103 -0.33 -8.74 14.75
N GLU A 104 -1.57 -9.11 15.09
CA GLU A 104 -2.23 -10.32 14.62
C GLU A 104 -2.43 -10.32 13.10
N SER A 105 -2.96 -9.22 12.55
CA SER A 105 -3.11 -9.01 11.10
C SER A 105 -1.76 -9.07 10.38
N VAL A 106 -0.71 -8.48 10.95
CA VAL A 106 0.64 -8.52 10.39
C VAL A 106 1.22 -9.94 10.39
N ALA A 107 1.06 -10.68 11.49
CA ALA A 107 1.52 -12.05 11.59
C ALA A 107 0.79 -12.98 10.60
N GLU A 108 -0.51 -12.76 10.39
CA GLU A 108 -1.30 -13.54 9.44
C GLU A 108 -0.83 -13.32 7.98
N GLU A 109 -0.61 -12.06 7.56
CA GLU A 109 -0.04 -11.79 6.24
C GLU A 109 1.37 -12.36 6.13
N ALA A 110 2.23 -12.18 7.14
CA ALA A 110 3.59 -12.74 7.11
C ALA A 110 3.58 -14.27 6.93
N ALA A 111 2.71 -14.97 7.65
CA ALA A 111 2.54 -16.42 7.50
C ALA A 111 2.04 -16.80 6.09
N MET A 112 1.15 -15.99 5.50
CA MET A 112 0.72 -16.16 4.11
C MET A 112 1.91 -16.00 3.14
N LEU A 113 2.71 -14.94 3.26
CA LEU A 113 3.87 -14.69 2.38
C LEU A 113 4.91 -15.82 2.47
N VAL A 114 5.16 -16.34 3.67
CA VAL A 114 6.02 -17.50 3.88
C VAL A 114 5.47 -18.75 3.18
N ARG A 115 4.16 -19.03 3.30
CA ARG A 115 3.51 -20.13 2.56
C ARG A 115 3.61 -19.95 1.03
N MET A 116 3.66 -18.71 0.55
CA MET A 116 3.86 -18.38 -0.87
C MET A 116 5.31 -18.54 -1.35
N GLY A 117 6.23 -18.85 -0.44
CA GLY A 117 7.64 -19.14 -0.73
C GLY A 117 8.60 -17.98 -0.46
N ALA A 118 8.15 -16.88 0.16
CA ALA A 118 9.05 -15.84 0.62
C ALA A 118 9.98 -16.38 1.73
N ARG A 119 11.26 -16.07 1.62
CA ARG A 119 12.29 -16.30 2.65
C ARG A 119 12.61 -15.03 3.42
N ASP A 120 12.33 -13.89 2.79
CA ASP A 120 12.52 -12.56 3.31
C ASP A 120 11.23 -11.77 3.15
N ILE A 121 10.87 -10.98 4.17
CA ILE A 121 9.76 -10.04 4.10
C ILE A 121 10.31 -8.64 4.29
N GLU A 122 10.12 -7.78 3.27
CA GLU A 122 10.54 -6.39 3.34
C GLU A 122 9.41 -5.52 3.87
N ILE A 123 9.66 -4.83 4.98
CA ILE A 123 8.73 -3.84 5.53
C ILE A 123 8.96 -2.50 4.82
N LEU A 124 7.93 -2.00 4.15
CA LEU A 124 8.00 -0.77 3.35
C LEU A 124 7.44 0.47 4.06
N ASP A 125 7.16 0.36 5.36
CA ASP A 125 6.59 1.44 6.17
C ASP A 125 7.47 2.69 6.19
N ASP A 126 6.82 3.86 6.27
CA ASP A 126 7.51 5.13 6.51
C ASP A 126 8.28 5.13 7.85
N ILE A 127 7.71 4.46 8.87
CA ILE A 127 8.27 4.34 10.23
C ILE A 127 7.63 3.16 11.02
N ALA A 128 8.07 1.93 10.78
CA ALA A 128 7.46 0.73 11.38
C ALA A 128 7.46 0.71 12.93
N ASN A 129 8.49 1.29 13.54
CA ASN A 129 8.77 1.24 14.98
C ASN A 129 8.26 2.47 15.77
N PHE A 130 7.42 3.33 15.18
CA PHE A 130 6.93 4.54 15.86
C PHE A 130 6.23 4.24 17.20
N LYS A 131 5.45 3.16 17.26
CA LYS A 131 4.88 2.61 18.50
C LYS A 131 5.67 1.35 18.90
N GLN A 132 6.64 1.51 19.79
CA GLN A 132 7.57 0.44 20.18
C GLN A 132 6.86 -0.80 20.73
N ASP A 133 5.98 -0.65 21.73
CA ASP A 133 5.22 -1.78 22.30
C ASP A 133 4.45 -2.60 21.26
N ARG A 134 3.95 -1.93 20.21
CA ARG A 134 3.25 -2.58 19.10
C ARG A 134 4.21 -3.27 18.15
N PHE A 135 5.38 -2.67 17.90
CA PHE A 135 6.40 -3.25 17.04
C PHE A 135 7.04 -4.48 17.69
N ASP A 136 7.29 -4.45 19.00
CA ASP A 136 7.84 -5.59 19.75
C ASP A 136 6.90 -6.80 19.72
N ARG A 137 5.58 -6.58 19.68
CA ARG A 137 4.57 -7.65 19.52
C ARG A 137 4.56 -8.31 18.13
N ILE A 138 5.23 -7.72 17.14
CA ILE A 138 5.32 -8.26 15.77
C ILE A 138 6.54 -9.16 15.60
N LEU A 139 7.59 -8.94 16.40
CA LEU A 139 8.86 -9.66 16.36
C LEU A 139 8.76 -11.04 17.03
#